data_AF-A0A3C0C2C1-F1
#
_entry.id   AF-A0A3C0C2C1-F1
#
_cell.length_a   1.000
_cell.length_b   1.000
_cell.length_c   1.000
_cell.angle_alpha   90.00
_cell.angle_beta   90.00
_cell.angle_gamma   90.00
#
_symmetry.space_group_name_H-M   'P 1'
#
loop_
_entity.id
_entity.type
_entity.pdbx_description
1 polymer ?
#
loop_
_entity_poly.entity_id
_entity_poly.type
_entity_poly.pdbx_seq_one_letter_code
_entity_poly.pdbx_strand_id
1 'polypeptide(L)'
;MKGMRWMSENNGEDKKQSSLQRYLYAADKERLRTLLEEMSQIAAASIETAVGALRSGDAVLAEKVIEGDDLIDEKEEQIDQECLYSIAMRQPMREDLRFVYSVMKIIVDLERIGDQSVNIAMNVRDLPEGITFPEEMIPFVEKMAEENIKMIGEVMQAFAGEDETVICTARERRKLIKETRSNAVSMLDKIIASEKACENDRMRLFCTVILTLRHLSRISDHVLNLAERVSFIATGISPLTLKRAQEKSQPKTLFDKEG
;
A
#
# COMPACT_ATOMS: atom_id res chain seq x y z
N MET A 1 34.44 -45.83 32.38
CA MET A 1 33.42 -45.60 31.33
C MET A 1 32.16 -44.98 31.94
N LYS A 2 32.15 -43.66 32.18
CA LYS A 2 30.98 -42.94 32.77
C LYS A 2 30.74 -41.57 32.12
N GLY A 3 31.17 -41.38 30.88
CA GLY A 3 31.11 -40.10 30.16
C GLY A 3 30.12 -40.03 28.99
N MET A 4 29.45 -41.14 28.62
CA MET A 4 28.67 -41.21 27.38
C MET A 4 27.15 -41.03 27.55
N ARG A 5 26.64 -40.94 28.79
CA ARG A 5 25.19 -40.86 29.07
C ARG A 5 24.64 -39.43 29.16
N TRP A 6 25.49 -38.43 29.43
CA TRP A 6 25.08 -37.02 29.55
C TRP A 6 24.87 -36.31 28.20
N MET A 7 25.51 -36.78 27.13
CA MET A 7 25.39 -36.14 25.81
C MET A 7 24.12 -36.56 25.05
N SER A 8 23.47 -37.67 25.41
CA SER A 8 22.25 -38.13 24.75
C SER A 8 20.98 -37.50 25.30
N GLU A 9 20.95 -37.13 26.59
CA GLU A 9 19.78 -36.50 27.24
C GLU A 9 19.66 -35.01 26.85
N ASN A 10 20.78 -34.25 26.85
CA ASN A 10 20.80 -32.86 26.39
C ASN A 10 20.37 -32.70 24.91
N ASN A 11 20.74 -33.65 24.05
CA ASN A 11 20.41 -33.59 22.62
C ASN A 11 18.91 -33.77 22.34
N GLY A 12 18.16 -34.36 23.28
CA GLY A 12 16.72 -34.54 23.20
C GLY A 12 15.93 -33.30 23.66
N GLU A 13 16.41 -32.64 24.71
CA GLU A 13 15.83 -31.39 25.22
C GLU A 13 16.08 -30.21 24.27
N ASP A 14 17.31 -30.06 23.75
CA ASP A 14 17.64 -29.03 22.76
C ASP A 14 16.82 -29.17 21.47
N LYS A 15 16.60 -30.41 21.00
CA LYS A 15 15.74 -30.69 19.83
C LYS A 15 14.27 -30.36 20.09
N LYS A 16 13.75 -30.70 21.27
CA LYS A 16 12.37 -30.34 21.66
C LYS A 16 12.21 -28.84 21.75
N GLN A 17 13.16 -28.14 22.36
CA GLN A 17 13.15 -26.69 22.50
C GLN A 17 13.23 -25.99 21.14
N SER A 18 14.08 -26.47 20.23
CA SER A 18 14.15 -26.00 18.84
C SER A 18 12.85 -26.24 18.06
N SER A 19 12.23 -27.41 18.23
CA SER A 19 10.95 -27.73 17.57
C SER A 19 9.80 -26.86 18.08
N LEU A 20 9.77 -26.56 19.38
CA LEU A 20 8.79 -25.69 20.01
C LEU A 20 8.94 -24.25 19.51
N GLN A 21 10.16 -23.73 19.43
CA GLN A 21 10.41 -22.37 18.92
C GLN A 21 9.95 -22.21 17.46
N ARG A 22 10.18 -23.21 16.61
CA ARG A 22 9.67 -23.21 15.23
C ARG A 22 8.15 -23.21 15.17
N TYR A 23 7.50 -24.02 16.00
CA TYR A 23 6.05 -24.06 16.07
C TYR A 23 5.46 -22.72 16.52
N LEU A 24 6.03 -22.12 17.57
CA LEU A 24 5.57 -20.85 18.10
C LEU A 24 5.81 -19.70 17.10
N TYR A 25 6.94 -19.67 16.41
CA TYR A 25 7.18 -18.68 15.36
C TYR A 25 6.22 -18.86 14.17
N ALA A 26 5.88 -20.09 13.79
CA ALA A 26 4.88 -20.34 12.74
C ALA A 26 3.51 -19.77 13.13
N ALA A 27 3.13 -19.88 14.41
CA ALA A 27 1.91 -19.26 14.92
C ALA A 27 1.98 -17.72 14.89
N ASP A 28 3.12 -17.13 15.29
CA ASP A 28 3.34 -15.68 15.20
C ASP A 28 3.25 -15.19 13.74
N LYS A 29 3.87 -15.92 12.80
CA LYS A 29 3.83 -15.63 11.36
C LYS A 29 2.41 -15.63 10.81
N GLU A 30 1.60 -16.62 11.19
CA GLU A 30 0.20 -16.70 10.76
C GLU A 30 -0.64 -15.57 11.34
N ARG A 31 -0.43 -15.23 12.62
CA ARG A 31 -1.10 -14.10 13.26
C ARG A 31 -0.77 -12.77 12.55
N LEU A 32 0.50 -12.54 12.22
CA LEU A 32 0.93 -11.36 11.45
C LEU A 32 0.27 -11.31 10.07
N ARG A 33 0.10 -12.45 9.39
CA ARG A 33 -0.62 -12.51 8.11
C ARG A 33 -2.08 -12.10 8.26
N THR A 34 -2.78 -12.63 9.26
CA THR A 34 -4.19 -12.29 9.50
C THR A 34 -4.34 -10.80 9.79
N LEU A 35 -3.52 -10.23 10.68
CA LEU A 35 -3.59 -8.82 11.01
C LEU A 35 -3.28 -7.91 9.81
N LEU A 36 -2.29 -8.29 8.99
CA LEU A 36 -1.93 -7.54 7.79
C LEU A 36 -3.04 -7.55 6.74
N GLU A 37 -3.68 -8.70 6.54
CA GLU A 37 -4.84 -8.85 5.67
C GLU A 37 -5.99 -7.94 6.16
N GLU A 38 -6.31 -7.96 7.45
CA GLU A 38 -7.31 -7.07 8.05
C GLU A 38 -6.99 -5.58 7.79
N MET A 39 -5.75 -5.14 8.09
CA MET A 39 -5.33 -3.75 7.87
C MET A 39 -5.44 -3.35 6.39
N SER A 40 -5.07 -4.26 5.47
CA SER A 40 -5.16 -4.01 4.04
C SER A 40 -6.60 -3.84 3.54
N GLN A 41 -7.54 -4.58 4.13
CA GLN A 41 -8.97 -4.48 3.82
C GLN A 41 -9.53 -3.14 4.31
N ILE A 42 -9.13 -2.69 5.50
CA ILE A 42 -9.51 -1.38 6.03
C ILE A 42 -8.98 -0.25 5.14
N ALA A 43 -7.71 -0.32 4.72
CA ALA A 43 -7.11 0.65 3.80
C ALA A 43 -7.83 0.67 2.43
N ALA A 44 -8.14 -0.50 1.86
CA ALA A 44 -8.89 -0.59 0.60
C ALA A 44 -10.32 -0.04 0.73
N ALA A 45 -11.02 -0.35 1.82
CA ALA A 45 -12.35 0.18 2.11
C ALA A 45 -12.33 1.70 2.31
N SER A 46 -11.24 2.25 2.88
CA SER A 46 -11.07 3.70 3.05
C SER A 46 -10.96 4.41 1.70
N ILE A 47 -10.22 3.83 0.73
CA ILE A 47 -10.17 4.35 -0.66
C ILE A 47 -11.57 4.33 -1.28
N GLU A 48 -12.26 3.19 -1.20
CA GLU A 48 -13.59 3.01 -1.79
C GLU A 48 -14.59 4.01 -1.22
N THR A 49 -14.60 4.16 0.11
CA THR A 49 -15.51 5.04 0.83
C THR A 49 -15.19 6.52 0.55
N ALA A 50 -13.92 6.92 0.51
CA ALA A 50 -13.51 8.28 0.20
C ALA A 50 -13.94 8.70 -1.22
N VAL A 51 -13.77 7.80 -2.19
CA VAL A 51 -14.21 8.04 -3.58
C VAL A 51 -15.72 8.00 -3.71
N GLY A 52 -16.39 7.12 -2.94
CA GLY A 52 -17.85 7.11 -2.83
C GLY A 52 -18.40 8.44 -2.32
N ALA A 53 -17.82 8.98 -1.24
CA ALA A 53 -18.17 10.28 -0.67
C ALA A 53 -17.94 11.41 -1.67
N LEU A 54 -16.83 11.38 -2.39
CA LEU A 54 -16.51 12.36 -3.43
C LEU A 54 -17.50 12.34 -4.58
N ARG A 55 -17.91 11.15 -5.03
CA ARG A 55 -18.91 11.00 -6.09
C ARG A 55 -20.29 11.52 -5.67
N SER A 56 -20.72 11.20 -4.45
CA SER A 56 -22.04 11.61 -3.96
C SER A 56 -22.08 13.01 -3.36
N GLY A 57 -20.92 13.65 -3.13
CA GLY A 57 -20.83 14.88 -2.35
C GLY A 57 -21.27 14.70 -0.89
N ASP A 58 -21.17 13.47 -0.37
CA ASP A 58 -21.67 13.14 0.97
C ASP A 58 -20.61 13.45 2.04
N ALA A 59 -20.76 14.61 2.69
CA ALA A 59 -19.89 15.04 3.76
C ALA A 59 -19.94 14.12 5.01
N VAL A 60 -21.07 13.45 5.26
CA VAL A 60 -21.19 12.49 6.38
C VAL A 60 -20.39 11.23 6.07
N LEU A 61 -20.43 10.76 4.82
CA LEU A 61 -19.59 9.65 4.39
C LEU A 61 -18.11 10.01 4.40
N ALA A 62 -17.76 11.25 4.03
CA ALA A 62 -16.40 11.77 4.14
C ALA A 62 -15.91 11.79 5.59
N GLU A 63 -16.71 12.29 6.53
CA GLU A 63 -16.33 12.32 7.96
C GLU A 63 -16.09 10.92 8.51
N LYS A 64 -16.88 9.91 8.10
CA LYS A 64 -16.65 8.51 8.48
C LYS A 64 -15.29 7.96 8.04
N VAL A 65 -14.77 8.42 6.89
CA VAL A 65 -13.42 8.02 6.45
C VAL A 65 -12.37 8.65 7.37
N ILE A 66 -12.55 9.92 7.72
CA ILE A 66 -11.63 10.67 8.59
C ILE A 66 -11.61 10.05 9.99
N GLU A 67 -12.77 9.78 10.58
CA GLU A 67 -12.88 9.14 11.90
C GLU A 67 -12.43 7.66 11.88
N GLY A 68 -12.54 7.00 10.73
CA GLY A 68 -12.15 5.60 10.58
C GLY A 68 -10.65 5.37 10.48
N ASP A 69 -9.86 6.42 10.25
CA ASP A 69 -8.39 6.35 10.08
C ASP A 69 -7.68 5.88 11.36
N ASP A 70 -8.23 6.23 12.53
CA ASP A 70 -7.73 5.77 13.83
C ASP A 70 -7.65 4.23 13.91
N LEU A 71 -8.54 3.50 13.21
CA LEU A 71 -8.50 2.04 13.17
C LEU A 71 -7.30 1.50 12.38
N ILE A 72 -6.82 2.23 11.37
CA ILE A 72 -5.61 1.87 10.62
C ILE A 72 -4.39 2.09 11.50
N ASP A 73 -4.31 3.21 12.21
CA ASP A 73 -3.23 3.52 13.15
C ASP A 73 -3.15 2.50 14.29
N GLU A 74 -4.28 2.14 14.89
CA GLU A 74 -4.36 1.10 15.92
C GLU A 74 -3.85 -0.26 15.40
N LYS A 75 -4.17 -0.60 14.14
CA LYS A 75 -3.69 -1.83 13.50
C LYS A 75 -2.20 -1.77 13.19
N GLU A 76 -1.69 -0.62 12.76
CA GLU A 76 -0.25 -0.42 12.58
C GLU A 76 0.50 -0.68 13.89
N GLU A 77 0.09 -0.03 14.98
CA GLU A 77 0.72 -0.20 16.29
C GLU A 77 0.64 -1.66 16.76
N GLN A 78 -0.54 -2.29 16.61
CA GLN A 78 -0.73 -3.69 16.97
C GLN A 78 0.25 -4.60 16.22
N ILE A 79 0.37 -4.44 14.90
CA ILE A 79 1.25 -5.30 14.08
C ILE A 79 2.72 -5.03 14.40
N ASP A 80 3.11 -3.78 14.62
CA ASP A 80 4.49 -3.42 14.97
C ASP A 80 4.91 -4.07 16.30
N GLN A 81 4.03 -4.04 17.31
CA GLN A 81 4.25 -4.72 18.59
C GLN A 81 4.41 -6.24 18.43
N GLU A 82 3.58 -6.88 17.60
CA GLU A 82 3.68 -8.33 17.33
C GLU A 82 4.97 -8.66 16.57
N CYS A 83 5.43 -7.80 15.66
CA CYS A 83 6.72 -7.94 14.99
C CYS A 83 7.89 -7.87 15.98
N LEU A 84 7.88 -6.86 16.86
CA LEU A 84 8.90 -6.69 17.90
C LEU A 84 8.92 -7.86 18.88
N TYR A 85 7.74 -8.34 19.28
CA TYR A 85 7.60 -9.52 20.13
C TYR A 85 8.20 -10.77 19.47
N SER A 86 7.86 -11.00 18.20
CA SER A 86 8.41 -12.12 17.42
C SER A 86 9.94 -12.05 17.33
N ILE A 87 10.50 -10.87 17.06
CA ILE A 87 11.96 -10.67 17.03
C ILE A 87 12.59 -10.98 18.38
N ALA A 88 12.06 -10.40 19.45
CA ALA A 88 12.62 -10.52 20.79
C ALA A 88 12.55 -11.95 21.34
N MET A 89 11.42 -12.64 21.13
CA MET A 89 11.14 -13.93 21.75
C MET A 89 11.54 -15.13 20.89
N ARG A 90 11.53 -14.99 19.55
CA ARG A 90 11.81 -16.10 18.62
C ARG A 90 13.18 -16.01 17.98
N GLN A 91 13.77 -14.82 17.90
CA GLN A 91 15.05 -14.57 17.24
C GLN A 91 15.08 -15.14 15.80
N PRO A 92 14.13 -14.74 14.93
CA PRO A 92 14.02 -15.26 13.57
C PRO A 92 15.31 -15.00 12.78
N MET A 93 15.67 -15.92 11.88
CA MET A 93 16.88 -15.85 11.07
C MET A 93 16.57 -15.90 9.57
N ARG A 94 17.44 -15.27 8.77
CA ARG A 94 17.37 -15.31 7.29
C ARG A 94 15.99 -14.89 6.78
N GLU A 95 15.23 -15.83 6.22
CA GLU A 95 13.95 -15.62 5.54
C GLU A 95 12.88 -15.16 6.53
N ASP A 96 12.91 -15.67 7.75
CA ASP A 96 12.00 -15.29 8.83
C ASP A 96 12.23 -13.84 9.25
N LEU A 97 13.49 -13.41 9.34
CA LEU A 97 13.81 -12.02 9.63
C LEU A 97 13.41 -11.09 8.46
N ARG A 98 13.59 -11.54 7.20
CA ARG A 98 13.09 -10.80 6.03
C ARG A 98 11.58 -10.65 6.07
N PHE A 99 10.85 -11.69 6.46
CA PHE A 99 9.40 -11.64 6.60
C PHE A 99 8.99 -10.57 7.61
N VAL A 100 9.46 -10.66 8.86
CA VAL A 100 9.06 -9.71 9.92
C VAL A 100 9.47 -8.28 9.56
N TYR A 101 10.69 -8.09 9.05
CA TYR A 101 11.15 -6.78 8.60
C TYR A 101 10.29 -6.20 7.47
N SER A 102 9.88 -7.03 6.50
CA SER A 102 9.00 -6.59 5.42
C SER A 102 7.62 -6.23 5.92
N VAL A 103 7.05 -6.98 6.87
CA VAL A 103 5.76 -6.65 7.49
C VAL A 103 5.82 -5.25 8.13
N MET A 104 6.85 -4.97 8.94
CA MET A 104 7.05 -3.63 9.53
C MET A 104 7.15 -2.50 8.49
N LYS A 105 7.57 -2.80 7.24
CA LYS A 105 7.59 -1.81 6.16
C LYS A 105 6.28 -1.72 5.41
N ILE A 106 5.55 -2.83 5.28
CA ILE A 106 4.25 -2.87 4.60
C ILE A 106 3.21 -2.08 5.41
N ILE A 107 3.19 -2.23 6.74
CA ILE A 107 2.20 -1.53 7.58
C ILE A 107 2.30 -0.01 7.46
N VAL A 108 3.52 0.54 7.37
CA VAL A 108 3.74 1.97 7.16
C VAL A 108 3.17 2.41 5.80
N ASP A 109 3.39 1.63 4.74
CA ASP A 109 2.82 1.98 3.44
C ASP A 109 1.28 1.82 3.42
N LEU A 110 0.69 0.93 4.24
CA LEU A 110 -0.77 0.81 4.41
C LEU A 110 -1.36 2.00 5.19
N GLU A 111 -0.70 2.46 6.27
CA GLU A 111 -1.05 3.72 6.96
C GLU A 111 -1.05 4.88 5.98
N ARG A 112 -0.01 5.01 5.16
CA ARG A 112 0.06 6.07 4.14
C ARG A 112 -1.08 6.02 3.13
N ILE A 113 -1.63 4.84 2.85
CA ILE A 113 -2.80 4.69 1.98
C ILE A 113 -4.06 5.19 2.68
N GLY A 114 -4.24 4.89 3.98
CA GLY A 114 -5.28 5.47 4.85
C GLY A 114 -5.24 7.01 4.84
N ASP A 115 -4.09 7.57 5.19
CA ASP A 115 -3.73 8.99 5.11
C ASP A 115 -4.17 9.64 3.78
N GLN A 116 -3.82 9.03 2.64
CA GLN A 116 -4.20 9.58 1.33
C GLN A 116 -5.71 9.53 1.09
N SER A 117 -6.39 8.52 1.64
CA SER A 117 -7.85 8.39 1.56
C SER A 117 -8.55 9.45 2.42
N VAL A 118 -8.04 9.71 3.62
CA VAL A 118 -8.47 10.83 4.49
C VAL A 118 -8.31 12.17 3.76
N ASN A 119 -7.18 12.40 3.09
CA ASN A 119 -6.98 13.64 2.32
C ASN A 119 -8.01 13.80 1.18
N ILE A 120 -8.43 12.69 0.54
CA ILE A 120 -9.51 12.73 -0.45
C ILE A 120 -10.83 13.09 0.24
N ALA A 121 -11.16 12.47 1.37
CA ALA A 121 -12.37 12.75 2.13
C ALA A 121 -12.42 14.21 2.66
N MET A 122 -11.31 14.74 3.16
CA MET A 122 -11.19 16.14 3.58
C MET A 122 -11.49 17.11 2.43
N ASN A 123 -11.03 16.80 1.21
CA ASN A 123 -11.39 17.61 0.03
C ASN A 123 -12.90 17.64 -0.22
N VAL A 124 -13.64 16.56 0.08
CA VAL A 124 -15.11 16.51 -0.05
C VAL A 124 -15.77 17.34 1.04
N ARG A 125 -15.36 17.18 2.29
CA ARG A 125 -15.90 17.90 3.44
C ARG A 125 -15.71 19.42 3.31
N ASP A 126 -14.56 19.84 2.78
CA ASP A 126 -14.18 21.25 2.71
C ASP A 126 -14.72 21.95 1.43
N LEU A 127 -15.46 21.23 0.57
CA LEU A 127 -16.16 21.84 -0.57
C LEU A 127 -17.32 22.73 -0.06
N PRO A 128 -17.50 23.95 -0.62
CA PRO A 128 -18.64 24.78 -0.28
C PRO A 128 -19.98 24.13 -0.64
N GLU A 129 -21.01 24.46 0.14
CA GLU A 129 -22.37 23.96 -0.09
C GLU A 129 -22.85 24.28 -1.51
N GLY A 130 -23.43 23.28 -2.18
CA GLY A 130 -23.89 23.40 -3.57
C GLY A 130 -22.81 23.23 -4.64
N ILE A 131 -21.54 23.07 -4.25
CA ILE A 131 -20.45 22.73 -5.16
C ILE A 131 -20.16 21.23 -5.08
N THR A 132 -20.27 20.55 -6.23
CA THR A 132 -19.97 19.13 -6.36
C THR A 132 -18.75 18.90 -7.23
N PHE A 133 -18.08 17.76 -7.03
CA PHE A 133 -17.00 17.32 -7.90
C PHE A 133 -17.50 17.22 -9.36
N PRO A 134 -16.69 17.60 -10.38
CA PRO A 134 -17.18 17.58 -11.76
C PRO A 134 -17.51 16.16 -12.22
N GLU A 135 -18.71 15.95 -12.75
CA GLU A 135 -19.20 14.64 -13.18
C GLU A 135 -18.30 14.01 -14.26
N GLU A 136 -17.75 14.83 -15.15
CA GLU A 136 -16.84 14.39 -16.22
C GLU A 136 -15.52 13.83 -15.68
N MET A 137 -15.15 14.18 -14.45
CA MET A 137 -13.92 13.73 -13.80
C MET A 137 -14.11 12.45 -12.98
N ILE A 138 -15.35 12.13 -12.58
CA ILE A 138 -15.68 10.96 -11.74
C ILE A 138 -15.19 9.64 -12.36
N PRO A 139 -15.40 9.34 -13.66
CA PRO A 139 -14.95 8.07 -14.23
C PRO A 139 -13.44 7.84 -14.14
N PHE A 140 -12.63 8.91 -14.20
CA PHE A 140 -11.19 8.80 -14.05
C PHE A 140 -10.78 8.51 -12.61
N VAL A 141 -11.43 9.17 -11.65
CA VAL A 141 -11.20 8.99 -10.21
C VAL A 141 -11.58 7.59 -9.79
N GLU A 142 -12.79 7.12 -10.14
CA GLU A 142 -13.26 5.76 -9.87
C GLU A 142 -12.31 4.73 -10.50
N LYS A 143 -11.92 4.92 -11.76
CA LYS A 143 -11.01 4.00 -12.43
C LYS A 143 -9.65 3.90 -11.72
N MET A 144 -9.07 5.03 -11.32
CA MET A 144 -7.80 5.01 -10.57
C MET A 144 -7.95 4.32 -9.20
N ALA A 145 -9.07 4.55 -8.52
CA ALA A 145 -9.35 3.93 -7.22
C ALA A 145 -9.53 2.41 -7.34
N GLU A 146 -10.33 1.94 -8.29
CA GLU A 146 -10.52 0.52 -8.57
C GLU A 146 -9.21 -0.20 -8.88
N GLU A 147 -8.33 0.42 -9.69
CA GLU A 147 -7.03 -0.17 -10.02
C GLU A 147 -6.11 -0.25 -8.80
N ASN A 148 -6.13 0.75 -7.92
CA ASN A 148 -5.41 0.71 -6.64
C ASN A 148 -5.94 -0.40 -5.73
N ILE A 149 -7.26 -0.50 -5.54
CA ILE A 149 -7.89 -1.52 -4.69
C ILE A 149 -7.58 -2.93 -5.22
N LYS A 150 -7.69 -3.15 -6.53
CA LYS A 150 -7.30 -4.43 -7.17
C LYS A 150 -5.83 -4.75 -6.93
N MET A 151 -4.96 -3.75 -7.08
CA MET A 151 -3.53 -3.93 -6.86
C MET A 151 -3.20 -4.27 -5.40
N ILE A 152 -3.91 -3.69 -4.41
CA ILE A 152 -3.77 -4.09 -2.99
C ILE A 152 -4.15 -5.57 -2.82
N GLY A 153 -5.31 -5.98 -3.32
CA GLY A 153 -5.78 -7.37 -3.20
C GLY A 153 -4.83 -8.39 -3.84
N GLU A 154 -4.29 -8.09 -5.02
CA GLU A 154 -3.30 -8.94 -5.68
C GLU A 154 -1.99 -9.04 -4.89
N VAL A 155 -1.55 -7.93 -4.28
CA VAL A 155 -0.34 -7.91 -3.45
C VAL A 155 -0.54 -8.71 -2.16
N MET A 156 -1.70 -8.65 -1.53
CA MET A 156 -2.00 -9.45 -0.34
C MET A 156 -2.18 -10.94 -0.67
N GLN A 157 -2.80 -11.26 -1.80
CA GLN A 157 -2.84 -12.63 -2.31
C GLN A 157 -1.43 -13.20 -2.56
N ALA A 158 -0.56 -12.41 -3.18
CA ALA A 158 0.84 -12.77 -3.39
C ALA A 158 1.62 -12.87 -2.08
N PHE A 159 1.33 -12.04 -1.09
CA PHE A 159 1.92 -12.12 0.25
C PHE A 159 1.55 -13.43 0.96
N ALA A 160 0.30 -13.89 0.83
CA ALA A 160 -0.14 -15.18 1.35
C ALA A 160 0.50 -16.36 0.60
N GLY A 161 0.65 -16.25 -0.72
CA GLY A 161 1.23 -17.28 -1.60
C GLY A 161 2.76 -17.24 -1.75
N GLU A 162 3.44 -16.26 -1.15
CA GLU A 162 4.87 -15.98 -1.32
C GLU A 162 5.29 -15.82 -2.82
N ASP A 163 4.42 -15.20 -3.62
CA ASP A 163 4.63 -15.01 -5.07
C ASP A 163 5.55 -13.81 -5.38
N GLU A 164 6.73 -14.10 -5.93
CA GLU A 164 7.75 -13.10 -6.29
C GLU A 164 7.40 -12.24 -7.51
N THR A 165 6.45 -12.70 -8.35
CA THR A 165 6.15 -12.10 -9.65
C THR A 165 5.18 -10.93 -9.56
N VAL A 166 4.55 -10.72 -8.41
CA VAL A 166 3.55 -9.65 -8.17
C VAL A 166 4.07 -8.25 -8.45
N ILE A 167 5.39 -8.03 -8.36
CA ILE A 167 6.00 -6.75 -8.72
C ILE A 167 5.80 -6.39 -10.20
N CYS A 168 5.70 -7.38 -11.09
CA CYS A 168 5.47 -7.16 -12.52
C CYS A 168 4.05 -6.66 -12.77
N THR A 169 3.05 -7.36 -12.23
CA THR A 169 1.63 -6.97 -12.36
C THR A 169 1.36 -5.62 -11.69
N ALA A 170 1.93 -5.38 -10.51
CA ALA A 170 1.89 -4.10 -9.80
C ALA A 170 2.43 -2.94 -10.65
N ARG A 171 3.55 -3.13 -11.35
CA ARG A 171 4.12 -2.11 -12.26
C ARG A 171 3.22 -1.82 -13.45
N GLU A 172 2.61 -2.84 -14.03
CA GLU A 172 1.67 -2.69 -15.15
C GLU A 172 0.42 -1.91 -14.73
N ARG A 173 -0.19 -2.26 -13.58
CA ARG A 173 -1.33 -1.51 -13.03
C ARG A 173 -0.96 -0.06 -12.74
N ARG A 174 0.19 0.18 -12.12
CA ARG A 174 0.65 1.56 -11.88
C ARG A 174 0.85 2.35 -13.17
N LYS A 175 1.29 1.71 -14.26
CA LYS A 175 1.38 2.35 -15.58
C LYS A 175 -0.01 2.75 -16.09
N LEU A 176 -0.99 1.86 -15.99
CA LEU A 176 -2.39 2.14 -16.35
C LEU A 176 -2.97 3.31 -15.52
N ILE A 177 -2.67 3.38 -14.22
CA ILE A 177 -3.10 4.49 -13.36
C ILE A 177 -2.48 5.82 -13.81
N LYS A 178 -1.19 5.83 -14.18
CA LYS A 178 -0.52 7.03 -14.73
C LYS A 178 -1.11 7.49 -16.06
N GLU A 179 -1.46 6.54 -16.94
CA GLU A 179 -2.13 6.83 -18.21
C GLU A 179 -3.53 7.41 -17.96
N THR A 180 -4.30 6.81 -17.05
CA THR A 180 -5.62 7.30 -16.62
C THR A 180 -5.54 8.72 -16.06
N ARG A 181 -4.56 8.99 -15.18
CA ARG A 181 -4.29 10.34 -14.66
C ARG A 181 -3.99 11.33 -15.79
N SER A 182 -3.18 10.95 -16.76
CA SER A 182 -2.78 11.82 -17.87
C SER A 182 -3.99 12.18 -18.76
N ASN A 183 -4.88 11.20 -18.98
CA ASN A 183 -6.14 11.41 -19.68
C ASN A 183 -7.08 12.33 -18.87
N ALA A 184 -7.14 12.15 -17.55
CA ALA A 184 -7.91 13.01 -16.65
C ALA A 184 -7.43 14.47 -16.70
N VAL A 185 -6.12 14.70 -16.65
CA VAL A 185 -5.53 16.04 -16.79
C VAL A 185 -5.85 16.65 -18.15
N SER A 186 -5.75 15.86 -19.23
CA SER A 186 -6.11 16.33 -20.57
C SER A 186 -7.60 16.66 -20.71
N MET A 187 -8.48 15.96 -19.98
CA MET A 187 -9.91 16.29 -19.91
C MET A 187 -10.11 17.59 -19.13
N LEU A 188 -9.44 17.74 -17.99
CA LEU A 188 -9.49 18.95 -17.17
C LEU A 188 -9.06 20.19 -17.97
N ASP A 189 -8.00 20.09 -18.77
CA ASP A 189 -7.54 21.18 -19.64
C ASP A 189 -8.62 21.59 -20.66
N LYS A 190 -9.39 20.63 -21.20
CA LYS A 190 -10.50 20.93 -22.12
C LYS A 190 -11.65 21.64 -21.41
N ILE A 191 -11.98 21.23 -20.18
CA ILE A 191 -13.00 21.89 -19.34
C ILE A 191 -12.59 23.33 -19.05
N ILE A 192 -11.33 23.53 -18.65
CA ILE A 192 -10.78 24.87 -18.39
C ILE A 192 -10.81 25.74 -19.66
N ALA A 193 -10.48 25.17 -20.83
CA ALA A 193 -10.42 25.92 -22.08
C ALA A 193 -11.80 26.22 -22.70
N SER A 194 -12.80 25.36 -22.50
CA SER A 194 -14.16 25.55 -23.02
C SER A 194 -14.94 26.62 -22.24
N GLU A 195 -14.54 26.88 -21.00
CA GLU A 195 -15.16 27.85 -20.13
C GLU A 195 -14.36 29.16 -20.08
N LYS A 196 -14.96 30.30 -20.47
CA LYS A 196 -14.36 31.62 -20.26
C LYS A 196 -14.21 31.87 -18.75
N ALA A 197 -12.97 31.87 -18.26
CA ALA A 197 -12.63 31.92 -16.84
C ALA A 197 -13.26 33.10 -16.07
N CYS A 198 -13.80 32.83 -14.87
CA CYS A 198 -13.28 33.30 -13.57
C CYS A 198 -14.41 33.49 -12.53
N GLU A 199 -14.72 32.44 -11.77
CA GLU A 199 -15.32 32.56 -10.43
C GLU A 199 -14.43 31.79 -9.44
N ASN A 200 -14.25 32.33 -8.23
CA ASN A 200 -13.35 31.78 -7.19
C ASN A 200 -13.62 30.28 -6.90
N ASP A 201 -14.87 29.87 -7.03
CA ASP A 201 -15.35 28.52 -6.76
C ASP A 201 -14.87 27.50 -7.80
N ARG A 202 -14.72 27.90 -9.07
CA ARG A 202 -14.13 27.03 -10.11
C ARG A 202 -12.65 26.74 -9.87
N MET A 203 -11.89 27.74 -9.43
CA MET A 203 -10.48 27.53 -9.09
C MET A 203 -10.32 26.51 -7.96
N ARG A 204 -11.17 26.61 -6.92
CA ARG A 204 -11.21 25.64 -5.82
C ARG A 204 -11.54 24.23 -6.33
N LEU A 205 -12.48 24.11 -7.26
CA LEU A 205 -12.85 22.83 -7.86
C LEU A 205 -11.69 22.21 -8.66
N PHE A 206 -10.99 23.00 -9.47
CA PHE A 206 -9.81 22.52 -10.21
C PHE A 206 -8.68 22.06 -9.28
N CYS A 207 -8.41 22.82 -8.22
CA CYS A 207 -7.45 22.40 -7.20
C CYS A 207 -7.88 21.07 -6.57
N THR A 208 -9.15 20.92 -6.21
CA THR A 208 -9.72 19.70 -5.63
C THR A 208 -9.54 18.48 -6.55
N VAL A 209 -9.81 18.64 -7.85
CA VAL A 209 -9.58 17.58 -8.85
C VAL A 209 -8.11 17.19 -8.92
N ILE A 210 -7.20 18.15 -9.08
CA ILE A 210 -5.75 17.88 -9.21
C ILE A 210 -5.19 17.22 -7.95
N LEU A 211 -5.62 17.66 -6.76
CA LEU A 211 -5.24 17.08 -5.49
C LEU A 211 -5.76 15.65 -5.35
N THR A 212 -7.04 15.40 -5.65
CA THR A 212 -7.64 14.05 -5.65
C THR A 212 -6.85 13.09 -6.55
N LEU A 213 -6.58 13.49 -7.79
CA LEU A 213 -5.77 12.69 -8.71
C LEU A 213 -4.37 12.41 -8.15
N ARG A 214 -3.77 13.40 -7.45
CA ARG A 214 -2.44 13.26 -6.81
C ARG A 214 -2.48 12.25 -5.66
N HIS A 215 -3.48 12.31 -4.80
CA HIS A 215 -3.63 11.37 -3.69
C HIS A 215 -3.78 9.93 -4.20
N LEU A 216 -4.62 9.70 -5.22
CA LEU A 216 -4.74 8.38 -5.86
C LEU A 216 -3.45 7.89 -6.50
N SER A 217 -2.61 8.79 -7.02
CA SER A 217 -1.30 8.42 -7.57
C SER A 217 -0.30 8.07 -6.47
N ARG A 218 -0.36 8.74 -5.32
CA ARG A 218 0.45 8.41 -4.15
C ARG A 218 0.06 7.07 -3.56
N ILE A 219 -1.24 6.78 -3.48
CA ILE A 219 -1.73 5.44 -3.13
C ILE A 219 -1.05 4.40 -4.04
N SER A 220 -1.04 4.59 -5.35
CA SER A 220 -0.38 3.66 -6.28
C SER A 220 1.13 3.48 -6.04
N ASP A 221 1.80 4.54 -5.58
CA ASP A 221 3.22 4.48 -5.22
C ASP A 221 3.43 3.61 -3.97
N HIS A 222 2.57 3.78 -2.96
CA HIS A 222 2.58 2.95 -1.76
C HIS A 222 2.25 1.50 -2.09
N VAL A 223 1.19 1.21 -2.86
CA VAL A 223 0.86 -0.17 -3.26
C VAL A 223 2.01 -0.83 -4.05
N LEU A 224 2.76 -0.07 -4.85
CA LEU A 224 3.96 -0.61 -5.52
C LEU A 224 5.07 -0.93 -4.50
N ASN A 225 5.24 -0.12 -3.46
CA ASN A 225 6.17 -0.44 -2.37
C ASN A 225 5.77 -1.75 -1.68
N LEU A 226 4.47 -1.99 -1.43
CA LEU A 226 3.99 -3.26 -0.88
C LEU A 226 4.42 -4.43 -1.77
N ALA A 227 4.16 -4.37 -3.08
CA ALA A 227 4.57 -5.40 -4.04
C ALA A 227 6.08 -5.64 -4.05
N GLU A 228 6.87 -4.56 -3.94
CA GLU A 228 8.32 -4.61 -3.80
C GLU A 228 8.74 -5.33 -2.51
N ARG A 229 8.04 -5.15 -1.39
CA ARG A 229 8.30 -5.87 -0.14
C ARG A 229 7.95 -7.35 -0.22
N VAL A 230 6.80 -7.70 -0.83
CA VAL A 230 6.40 -9.10 -1.04
C VAL A 230 7.44 -9.84 -1.88
N SER A 231 7.85 -9.24 -3.00
CA SER A 231 8.91 -9.80 -3.85
C SER A 231 10.25 -9.95 -3.10
N PHE A 232 10.58 -9.02 -2.20
CA PHE A 232 11.78 -9.12 -1.36
C PHE A 232 11.71 -10.26 -0.33
N ILE A 233 10.54 -10.58 0.22
CA ILE A 233 10.38 -11.73 1.14
C ILE A 233 10.79 -13.01 0.42
N ALA A 234 10.26 -13.23 -0.78
CA ALA A 234 10.49 -14.42 -1.60
C ALA A 234 11.95 -14.49 -2.13
N THR A 235 12.44 -13.40 -2.72
CA THR A 235 13.73 -13.42 -3.45
C THR A 235 14.94 -13.06 -2.59
N GLY A 236 14.76 -12.28 -1.53
CA GLY A 236 15.84 -11.62 -0.80
C GLY A 236 16.57 -10.51 -1.58
N ILE A 237 16.10 -10.12 -2.77
CA ILE A 237 16.73 -9.08 -3.60
C ILE A 237 16.09 -7.73 -3.26
N SER A 238 16.91 -6.76 -2.84
CA SER A 238 16.37 -5.46 -2.44
C SER A 238 15.64 -4.75 -3.59
N PRO A 239 14.55 -4.01 -3.32
CA PRO A 239 13.83 -3.26 -4.34
C PRO A 239 14.70 -2.24 -5.10
N LEU A 240 15.68 -1.63 -4.41
CA LEU A 240 16.65 -0.71 -5.03
C LEU A 240 17.54 -1.42 -6.05
N THR A 241 17.94 -2.67 -5.76
CA THR A 241 18.71 -3.49 -6.69
C THR A 241 17.89 -3.79 -7.95
N LEU A 242 16.60 -4.13 -7.78
CA LEU A 242 15.68 -4.36 -8.90
C LEU A 242 15.48 -3.09 -9.74
N LYS A 243 15.28 -1.92 -9.12
CA LYS A 243 15.16 -0.63 -9.83
C LYS A 243 16.40 -0.32 -10.66
N ARG A 244 17.58 -0.43 -10.07
CA ARG A 244 18.87 -0.21 -10.77
C ARG A 244 19.12 -1.19 -11.91
N ALA A 245 18.66 -2.43 -11.79
CA ALA A 245 18.77 -3.41 -12.86
C ALA A 245 17.87 -3.02 -14.06
N GLN A 246 16.65 -2.56 -13.79
CA GLN A 246 15.73 -2.10 -14.83
C GLN A 246 16.22 -0.85 -15.56
N GLU A 247 16.75 0.14 -14.82
CA GLU A 247 17.32 1.37 -15.40
C GLU A 247 18.50 1.07 -16.34
N LYS A 248 19.31 0.05 -16.03
CA LYS A 248 20.41 -0.39 -16.89
C LYS A 248 19.95 -1.16 -18.13
N SER A 249 18.78 -1.79 -18.08
CA SER A 249 18.19 -2.54 -19.20
C SER A 249 17.35 -1.70 -20.14
N GLN A 250 17.02 -0.45 -19.78
CA GLN A 250 16.37 0.49 -20.70
C GLN A 250 17.42 1.04 -21.70
N PRO A 251 17.15 1.01 -23.02
CA PRO A 251 18.05 1.62 -23.98
C PRO A 251 18.13 3.13 -23.70
N LYS A 252 19.35 3.63 -23.43
CA LYS A 252 19.58 5.08 -23.32
C LYS A 252 19.04 5.75 -24.58
N THR A 253 18.02 6.59 -24.44
CA THR A 253 17.55 7.39 -25.56
C THR A 253 18.59 8.45 -25.89
N LEU A 254 18.63 8.91 -27.14
CA LEU A 254 19.62 9.86 -27.66
C LEU A 254 19.68 11.20 -26.91
N PHE A 255 18.75 11.47 -25.99
CA PHE A 255 18.69 12.68 -25.17
C PHE A 255 19.56 12.66 -23.89
N ASP A 256 20.15 11.52 -23.52
CA ASP A 256 21.03 11.43 -22.33
C ASP A 256 22.51 11.75 -22.64
N LYS A 257 22.82 12.25 -23.85
CA LYS A 257 24.21 12.48 -24.31
C LYS A 257 24.61 13.95 -24.49
N GLU A 258 23.76 14.90 -24.15
CA GLU A 258 24.15 16.32 -24.15
C GLU A 258 24.12 16.87 -22.73
N GLY A 259 25.26 16.74 -22.06
CA GLY A 259 25.64 17.38 -20.80
C GLY A 259 27.13 17.61 -20.79
#